data_AF-A0A7Y7BH19-F1
#
_entry.id   AF-A0A7Y7BH19-F1
#
_cell.length_a   1.000
_cell.length_b   1.000
_cell.length_c   1.000
_cell.angle_alpha   90.00
_cell.angle_beta   90.00
_cell.angle_gamma   90.00
#
_symmetry.space_group_name_H-M   'P 1'
#
loop_
_entity.id
_entity.type
_entity.pdbx_description
1 polymer ?
#
loop_
_entity_poly.entity_id
_entity_poly.type
_entity_poly.pdbx_seq_one_letter_code
_entity_poly.pdbx_strand_id
1 'polypeptide(L)'
;KFVFSGRIAIFDTEGAKNRQYAYERDVLYSFSIPAYSGEGIRNYLLIQYKLNRKIDVWARIARTTFYDRDEIGTGLETIDGDQRTDVKFQIRYKIR
;
A
#
# COMPACT_ATOMS: atom_id res chain seq x y z
N LYS A 1 -10.39 20.51 -2.06
CA LYS A 1 -10.44 20.00 -0.65
C LYS A 1 -9.53 18.78 -0.55
N PHE A 2 -8.66 18.72 0.45
CA PHE A 2 -7.78 17.57 0.67
C PHE A 2 -8.43 16.55 1.61
N VAL A 3 -8.15 15.27 1.37
CA VAL A 3 -8.46 14.16 2.28
C VAL A 3 -7.19 13.33 2.41
N PHE A 4 -6.82 13.03 3.65
CA PHE A 4 -5.67 12.20 3.98
C PHE A 4 -6.16 10.91 4.64
N SER A 5 -5.49 9.81 4.35
CA SER A 5 -5.74 8.52 4.98
C SER A 5 -4.43 7.78 5.11
N GLY A 6 -4.17 7.21 6.28
CA GLY A 6 -3.00 6.38 6.49
C GLY A 6 -3.23 5.30 7.51
N ARG A 7 -2.31 4.36 7.55
CA ARG A 7 -2.24 3.31 8.57
C ARG A 7 -0.77 2.94 8.78
N ILE A 8 -0.48 2.58 10.01
CA ILE A 8 0.74 1.89 10.44
C ILE A 8 0.28 0.54 11.00
N ALA A 9 0.95 -0.54 10.60
CA ALA A 9 0.72 -1.89 11.08
C ALA A 9 2.06 -2.53 11.41
N ILE A 10 2.22 -2.95 12.66
CA ILE A 10 3.33 -3.79 13.10
C ILE A 10 2.79 -5.21 13.16
N PHE A 11 3.53 -6.16 12.61
CA PHE A 11 3.10 -7.55 12.56
C PHE A 11 4.24 -8.48 12.90
N ASP A 12 3.89 -9.53 13.62
CA ASP A 12 4.72 -10.68 13.97
C ASP A 12 3.81 -11.90 13.84
N THR A 13 4.16 -12.81 12.96
CA THR A 13 3.33 -13.94 12.55
C THR A 13 4.21 -15.14 12.20
N GLU A 14 3.72 -16.36 12.43
CA GLU A 14 4.39 -17.62 12.10
C GLU A 14 4.43 -17.90 10.58
N GLY A 15 5.05 -17.00 9.82
CA GLY A 15 5.31 -17.12 8.40
C GLY A 15 4.06 -17.24 7.51
N ALA A 16 4.27 -17.72 6.28
CA ALA A 16 3.27 -17.69 5.20
C ALA A 16 1.98 -18.48 5.51
N LYS A 17 2.05 -19.44 6.42
CA LYS A 17 0.90 -20.27 6.83
C LYS A 17 -0.09 -19.52 7.71
N ASN A 18 0.37 -18.51 8.45
CA ASN A 18 -0.45 -17.71 9.38
C ASN A 18 -0.55 -16.24 8.95
N ARG A 19 -0.51 -15.99 7.64
CA ARG A 19 -0.58 -14.63 7.11
C ARG A 19 -1.89 -13.96 7.45
N GLN A 20 -1.81 -12.71 7.89
CA GLN A 20 -2.97 -11.88 8.21
C GLN A 20 -3.27 -10.95 7.05
N TYR A 21 -4.56 -10.71 6.79
CA TYR A 21 -5.00 -9.81 5.72
C TYR A 21 -5.74 -8.62 6.32
N ALA A 22 -5.31 -7.42 5.95
CA ALA A 22 -5.93 -6.19 6.45
C ALA A 22 -6.31 -5.27 5.29
N TYR A 23 -7.57 -4.88 5.20
CA TYR A 23 -8.03 -3.95 4.15
C TYR A 23 -7.40 -2.57 4.31
N GLU A 24 -6.78 -2.05 3.26
CA GLU A 24 -6.23 -0.69 3.19
C GLU A 24 -7.00 0.19 2.21
N ARG A 25 -7.12 1.49 2.54
CA ARG A 25 -7.67 2.45 1.58
C ARG A 25 -6.72 2.60 0.39
N ASP A 26 -7.29 2.71 -0.79
CA ASP A 26 -6.57 2.83 -2.05
C ASP A 26 -7.14 3.94 -2.94
N VAL A 27 -6.49 4.18 -4.06
CA VAL A 27 -6.97 5.04 -5.14
C VAL A 27 -8.32 4.54 -5.66
N LEU A 28 -9.08 5.42 -6.31
CA LEU A 28 -10.45 5.12 -6.73
C LEU A 28 -10.51 3.90 -7.67
N TYR A 29 -11.41 2.96 -7.37
CA TYR A 29 -11.57 1.68 -8.08
C TYR A 29 -10.42 0.68 -7.91
N SER A 30 -9.49 0.94 -6.99
CA SER A 30 -8.49 -0.03 -6.56
C SER A 30 -8.84 -0.58 -5.17
N PHE A 31 -8.42 -1.81 -4.91
CA PHE A 31 -8.46 -2.40 -3.57
C PHE A 31 -7.05 -2.86 -3.19
N SER A 32 -6.69 -2.65 -1.93
CA SER A 32 -5.43 -3.13 -1.34
C SER A 32 -5.75 -4.01 -0.14
N ILE A 33 -5.35 -5.28 -0.22
CA ILE A 33 -5.44 -6.24 0.88
C ILE A 33 -4.05 -6.88 1.02
N PRO A 34 -3.07 -6.17 1.62
CA PRO A 34 -1.76 -6.73 1.88
C PRO A 34 -1.83 -7.98 2.75
N ALA A 35 -0.91 -8.91 2.50
CA ALA A 35 -0.63 -10.05 3.36
C ALA A 35 0.51 -9.69 4.32
N TYR A 36 0.26 -9.78 5.62
CA TYR A 36 1.25 -9.65 6.68
C TYR A 36 1.75 -11.04 7.03
N SER A 37 3.03 -11.29 6.85
CA SER A 37 3.63 -12.61 7.00
C SER A 37 5.09 -12.50 7.41
N GLY A 38 5.46 -13.18 8.49
CA GLY A 38 6.74 -12.99 9.16
C GLY A 38 6.69 -11.79 10.11
N GLU A 39 7.80 -11.07 10.19
CA GLU A 39 7.99 -9.93 11.09
C GLU A 39 8.27 -8.65 10.31
N GLY A 40 7.60 -7.55 10.68
CA GLY A 40 7.83 -6.29 9.99
C GLY A 40 6.86 -5.17 10.34
N ILE A 41 7.02 -4.08 9.59
CA ILE A 41 6.15 -2.92 9.63
C ILE A 41 5.63 -2.59 8.24
N ARG A 42 4.33 -2.30 8.14
CA ARG A 42 3.72 -1.75 6.94
C ARG A 42 3.05 -0.43 7.22
N ASN A 43 3.29 0.52 6.33
CA ASN A 43 2.76 1.87 6.41
C ASN A 43 2.18 2.27 5.05
N TYR A 44 1.08 3.02 5.05
CA TYR A 44 0.62 3.70 3.84
C TYR A 44 0.10 5.10 4.12
N LEU A 45 0.22 5.95 3.10
CA LEU A 45 -0.40 7.26 3.02
C LEU A 45 -1.13 7.38 1.68
N LEU A 46 -2.40 7.78 1.72
CA LEU A 46 -3.25 8.09 0.60
C LEU A 46 -3.70 9.55 0.72
N ILE A 47 -3.46 10.32 -0.33
CA ILE A 47 -3.86 11.70 -0.47
C ILE A 47 -4.86 11.79 -1.61
N GLN A 48 -6.03 12.36 -1.34
CA GLN A 48 -6.97 12.77 -2.37
C GLN A 48 -7.08 14.29 -2.38
N TYR A 49 -6.90 14.89 -3.54
CA TYR A 49 -7.07 16.31 -3.75
C TYR A 49 -8.16 16.56 -4.80
N LYS A 50 -9.25 17.20 -4.37
CA LYS A 50 -10.28 17.72 -5.29
C LYS A 50 -9.85 19.08 -5.81
N LEU A 51 -9.33 19.12 -7.04
CA LEU A 51 -8.85 20.34 -7.70
C LEU A 51 -10.03 21.23 -8.11
N ASN A 52 -11.07 20.65 -8.72
CA ASN A 52 -12.33 21.35 -9.03
C ASN A 52 -13.49 20.33 -9.10
N ARG A 53 -14.70 20.76 -9.50
CA ARG A 53 -15.88 19.87 -9.60
C ARG A 53 -15.72 18.73 -10.62
N LYS A 54 -14.78 18.85 -11.55
CA LYS A 54 -14.51 17.88 -12.63
C LYS A 54 -13.24 17.05 -12.38
N ILE A 55 -12.26 17.56 -11.64
CA ILE A 55 -10.95 16.94 -11.47
C ILE A 55 -10.71 16.56 -10.00
N ASP A 56 -10.50 15.26 -9.79
CA ASP A 56 -9.98 14.70 -8.56
C ASP A 56 -8.64 14.01 -8.84
N VAL A 57 -7.67 14.18 -7.94
CA VAL A 57 -6.34 13.59 -8.01
C VAL A 57 -6.09 12.73 -6.77
N TRP A 58 -5.48 11.57 -6.94
CA TRP A 58 -5.05 10.68 -5.86
C TRP A 58 -3.57 10.36 -6.01
N ALA A 59 -2.89 10.33 -4.86
CA ALA A 59 -1.54 9.83 -4.73
C ALA A 59 -1.47 8.90 -3.53
N ARG A 60 -0.89 7.72 -3.70
CA ARG A 60 -0.70 6.73 -2.64
C ARG A 60 0.74 6.27 -2.62
N ILE A 61 1.31 6.17 -1.43
CA ILE A 61 2.57 5.49 -1.17
C ILE A 61 2.35 4.50 -0.03
N ALA A 62 2.80 3.27 -0.21
CA ALA A 62 2.89 2.28 0.85
C ALA A 62 4.29 1.69 0.89
N ARG A 63 4.75 1.35 2.09
CA ARG A 63 6.03 0.68 2.31
C ARG A 63 5.83 -0.46 3.31
N THR A 64 6.36 -1.62 2.96
CA THR A 64 6.56 -2.73 3.89
C THR A 64 8.06 -2.90 4.10
N THR A 65 8.49 -2.93 5.35
CA THR A 65 9.85 -3.30 5.76
C THR A 65 9.73 -4.59 6.55
N PHE A 66 10.43 -5.62 6.10
CA PHE A 66 10.55 -6.89 6.80
C PHE A 66 11.76 -6.86 7.71
N TYR A 67 11.71 -7.60 8.81
CA TYR A 67 12.85 -7.71 9.75
C TYR A 67 13.40 -9.14 9.83
N ASP A 68 12.79 -10.08 9.12
CA ASP A 68 13.07 -11.51 9.15
C ASP A 68 13.69 -12.06 7.86
N ARG A 69 13.98 -11.20 6.87
CA ARG A 69 14.50 -11.61 5.56
C ARG A 69 15.19 -10.47 4.83
N ASP A 70 16.10 -10.85 3.92
CA ASP A 70 16.82 -9.94 3.05
C ASP A 70 16.36 -10.01 1.58
N GLU A 71 15.35 -10.82 1.26
CA GLU A 71 14.74 -10.89 -0.07
C GLU A 71 13.21 -10.98 0.02
N ILE A 72 12.50 -10.38 -0.94
CA ILE A 72 11.03 -10.39 -0.99
C ILE A 72 10.52 -10.89 -2.34
N GLY A 73 9.72 -11.95 -2.32
CA GLY A 73 9.09 -12.52 -3.51
C GLY A 73 9.81 -13.78 -3.98
N THR A 74 9.52 -14.21 -5.21
CA THR A 74 10.13 -15.40 -5.80
C THR A 74 10.22 -15.22 -7.32
N GLY A 75 11.23 -15.82 -7.95
CA GLY A 75 11.38 -15.80 -9.40
C GLY A 75 11.62 -14.40 -9.94
N LEU A 76 10.89 -14.01 -10.99
CA LEU A 76 11.04 -12.71 -11.65
C LEU A 76 10.55 -11.52 -10.81
N GLU A 77 9.80 -11.78 -9.74
CA GLU A 77 9.26 -10.77 -8.82
C GLU A 77 10.09 -10.64 -7.54
N THR A 78 11.30 -11.21 -7.52
CA THR A 78 12.21 -11.12 -6.37
C THR A 78 12.77 -9.71 -6.27
N ILE A 79 12.64 -9.14 -5.08
CA ILE A 79 13.25 -7.88 -4.70
C ILE A 79 14.44 -8.22 -3.80
N ASP A 80 15.62 -7.79 -4.21
CA ASP A 80 16.82 -7.81 -3.36
C ASP A 80 16.68 -6.73 -2.28
N GLY A 81 16.69 -7.14 -1.01
CA GLY A 81 16.46 -6.30 0.16
C GLY A 81 15.15 -6.59 0.91
N ASP A 82 15.06 -6.00 2.10
CA ASP A 82 14.00 -6.17 3.09
C ASP A 82 12.80 -5.22 2.90
N GLN A 83 12.83 -4.40 1.85
CA GLN A 83 11.87 -3.31 1.65
C GLN A 83 11.10 -3.39 0.32
N ARG A 84 9.78 -3.30 0.41
CA ARG A 84 8.88 -3.15 -0.75
C ARG A 84 8.12 -1.84 -0.67
N THR A 85 8.15 -1.06 -1.75
CA THR A 85 7.42 0.21 -1.85
C THR A 85 6.44 0.19 -3.02
N ASP A 86 5.17 0.47 -2.73
CA ASP A 86 4.11 0.59 -3.73
C ASP A 86 3.72 2.06 -3.88
N VAL A 87 3.85 2.61 -5.10
CA VAL A 87 3.39 3.96 -5.43
C VAL A 87 2.26 3.87 -6.45
N LYS A 88 1.15 4.58 -6.19
CA LYS A 88 0.02 4.69 -7.12
C LYS A 88 -0.37 6.15 -7.29
N PHE A 89 -0.67 6.52 -8.54
CA PHE A 89 -1.15 7.85 -8.89
C PHE A 89 -2.36 7.73 -9.81
N GLN A 90 -3.38 8.55 -9.58
CA GLN A 90 -4.61 8.53 -10.38
C GLN A 90 -5.18 9.93 -10.54
N ILE A 91 -5.67 10.24 -11.74
CA ILE A 91 -6.46 11.43 -12.04
C ILE A 91 -7.82 10.97 -12.55
N ARG A 92 -8.90 11.56 -12.03
CA ARG A 92 -10.25 11.37 -12.55
C ARG A 92 -10.77 12.69 -13.10
N TYR A 93 -11.14 12.69 -14.37
CA TYR A 93 -11.84 13.78 -15.03
C TYR A 93 -13.30 13.42 -15.31
N LYS A 94 -14.23 14.28 -14.89
CA LYS A 94 -15.66 14.13 -15.15
C LYS A 94 -16.06 14.97 -16.37
N ILE A 95 -16.53 14.29 -17.43
CA ILE A 95 -16.85 14.92 -18.72
C ILE A 95 -18.26 15.56 -18.73
N ARG A 96 -19.16 15.13 -17.86
CA ARG A 96 -20.54 15.64 -17.74
C ARG A 96 -20.70 16.65 -16.61
#